data_AF-A0A8D8HS25-F1
#
_entry.id   AF-A0A8D8HS25-F1
#
_cell.length_a   1.000
_cell.length_b   1.000
_cell.length_c   1.000
_cell.angle_alpha   90.00
_cell.angle_beta   90.00
_cell.angle_gamma   90.00
#
_symmetry.space_group_name_H-M   'P 1'
#
loop_
_entity.id
_entity.type
_entity.pdbx_description
1 polymer ?
#
loop_
_entity_poly.entity_id
_entity_poly.type
_entity_poly.pdbx_seq_one_letter_code
_entity_poly.pdbx_strand_id
1 'polypeptide(L)'
;DGKTACYVKCLVEALGMYDKQAFQPNNIKQQYEAYKSDNGVDQAKGDAIANELGKIDAKDGKCEAIAKGFIQVNNANKGVLEKIYLLDSSVRDAIYKKNPQIKPKGISIFRFCGKQFYQDGEAAYCNVRKHGFSDDPKFIKHSNCTTRGMRWMKKNGEIDESAILRSLHEVNENGKDDVVKKSLQNCNAKDESKARDYYKCIYDGLGEQLFMKVLDYIEVRSENYSYRLREATSKYDANAMRSKVQSLDTEAKC
;
A
#
# COMPACT_ATOMS: atom_id res chain seq x y z
N ASP A 1 4.64 13.36 22.97
CA ASP A 1 4.10 13.89 21.71
C ASP A 1 2.59 13.58 21.67
N GLY A 2 1.75 14.57 21.32
CA GLY A 2 0.30 14.47 21.45
C GLY A 2 -0.41 13.62 20.39
N LYS A 3 0.22 13.32 19.24
CA LYS A 3 -0.38 12.53 18.15
C LYS A 3 0.08 11.07 18.15
N THR A 4 1.15 10.78 18.89
CA THR A 4 1.80 9.46 18.92
C THR A 4 0.87 8.35 19.39
N ALA A 5 -0.01 8.60 20.37
CA ALA A 5 -0.84 7.54 20.95
C ALA A 5 -1.74 6.86 19.91
N CYS A 6 -2.51 7.64 19.14
CA CYS A 6 -3.37 7.08 18.11
C CYS A 6 -2.61 6.66 16.85
N TYR A 7 -1.42 7.21 16.58
CA TYR A 7 -0.53 6.65 15.56
C TYR A 7 -0.12 5.21 15.91
N VAL A 8 0.28 4.97 17.17
CA VAL A 8 0.65 3.61 17.62
C VAL A 8 -0.54 2.67 17.51
N LYS A 9 -1.74 3.07 17.95
CA LYS A 9 -2.97 2.26 17.76
C LYS A 9 -3.17 1.87 16.29
N CYS A 10 -3.14 2.85 15.39
CA CYS A 10 -3.28 2.62 13.95
C CYS A 10 -2.21 1.64 13.42
N LEU A 11 -0.96 1.80 13.84
CA LEU A 11 0.15 0.92 13.44
C LEU A 11 -0.08 -0.53 13.91
N VAL A 12 -0.40 -0.75 15.19
CA VAL A 12 -0.54 -2.10 15.74
C VAL A 12 -1.79 -2.82 15.21
N GLU A 13 -2.87 -2.10 14.91
CA GLU A 13 -4.05 -2.66 14.24
C GLU A 13 -3.73 -3.03 12.78
N ALA A 14 -3.08 -2.13 12.03
CA ALA A 14 -2.73 -2.37 10.64
C ALA A 14 -1.73 -3.52 10.45
N LEU A 15 -0.83 -3.73 11.42
CA LEU A 15 0.12 -4.84 11.44
C LEU A 15 -0.45 -6.13 12.05
N GLY A 16 -1.72 -6.14 12.47
CA GLY A 16 -2.36 -7.29 13.09
C GLY A 16 -1.79 -7.68 14.46
N MET A 17 -1.05 -6.76 15.09
CA MET A 17 -0.51 -6.93 16.44
C MET A 17 -1.60 -6.78 17.50
N TYR A 18 -2.60 -5.96 17.24
CA TYR A 18 -3.72 -5.67 18.13
C TYR A 18 -5.03 -5.85 17.36
N ASP A 19 -5.99 -6.54 17.95
CA ASP A 19 -7.38 -6.59 17.48
C ASP A 19 -8.25 -5.67 18.35
N LYS A 20 -9.57 -5.69 18.19
CA LYS A 20 -10.48 -4.78 18.90
C LYS A 20 -10.28 -4.69 20.43
N GLN A 21 -9.69 -5.70 21.07
CA GLN A 21 -9.61 -5.79 22.54
C GLN A 21 -8.22 -6.18 23.06
N ALA A 22 -7.38 -6.85 22.29
CA ALA A 22 -6.12 -7.38 22.81
C ALA A 22 -5.00 -7.45 21.77
N PHE A 23 -3.76 -7.41 22.27
CA PHE A 23 -2.62 -7.83 21.48
C PHE A 23 -2.71 -9.31 21.12
N GLN A 24 -2.16 -9.67 19.97
CA GLN A 24 -2.29 -10.99 19.36
C GLN A 24 -0.91 -11.67 19.29
N PRO A 25 -0.44 -12.34 20.37
CA PRO A 25 0.85 -13.01 20.40
C PRO A 25 1.05 -13.99 19.24
N ASN A 26 0.00 -14.75 18.89
CA ASN A 26 0.07 -15.71 17.80
C ASN A 26 0.30 -15.05 16.44
N ASN A 27 -0.29 -13.89 16.18
CA ASN A 27 -0.05 -13.14 14.94
C ASN A 27 1.39 -12.61 14.88
N ILE A 28 1.93 -12.14 16.01
CA ILE A 28 3.33 -11.68 16.11
C ILE A 28 4.28 -12.86 15.84
N LYS A 29 4.01 -14.03 16.42
CA LYS A 29 4.79 -15.25 16.17
C LYS A 29 4.70 -15.70 14.72
N GLN A 30 3.51 -15.66 14.11
CA GLN A 30 3.34 -15.97 12.68
C GLN A 30 4.17 -15.03 11.79
N GLN A 31 4.18 -13.72 12.08
CA GLN A 31 4.99 -12.75 11.36
C GLN A 31 6.50 -13.02 11.55
N TYR A 32 6.93 -13.34 12.76
CA TYR A 32 8.31 -13.73 13.03
C TYR A 32 8.71 -15.00 12.24
N GLU A 33 7.91 -16.07 12.33
CA GLU A 33 8.19 -17.36 11.68
C GLU A 33 8.26 -17.24 10.15
N ALA A 34 7.40 -16.41 9.56
CA ALA A 34 7.35 -16.19 8.12
C ALA A 34 8.67 -15.61 7.55
N TYR A 35 9.49 -14.96 8.38
CA TYR A 35 10.72 -14.29 7.97
C TYR A 35 11.92 -14.57 8.89
N LYS A 36 11.88 -15.64 9.69
CA LYS A 36 12.94 -15.95 10.68
C LYS A 36 14.32 -16.15 10.08
N SER A 37 14.38 -16.58 8.81
CA SER A 37 15.64 -16.70 8.06
C SER A 37 16.31 -15.37 7.75
N ASP A 38 15.57 -14.26 7.82
CA ASP A 38 16.00 -12.95 7.34
C ASP A 38 15.92 -11.86 8.43
N ASN A 39 15.03 -12.00 9.42
CA ASN A 39 14.80 -10.98 10.43
C ASN A 39 15.95 -10.85 11.45
N GLY A 40 16.83 -11.85 11.56
CA GLY A 40 18.00 -11.82 12.44
C GLY A 40 17.66 -11.69 13.93
N VAL A 41 16.49 -12.18 14.33
CA VAL A 41 16.03 -12.28 15.72
C VAL A 41 16.04 -13.75 16.12
N ASP A 42 16.58 -14.07 17.30
CA ASP A 42 16.55 -15.45 17.79
C ASP A 42 15.14 -15.85 18.27
N GLN A 43 14.88 -17.16 18.26
CA GLN A 43 13.57 -17.72 18.63
C GLN A 43 13.11 -17.29 20.02
N ALA A 44 14.00 -17.36 21.00
CA ALA A 44 13.67 -17.02 22.39
C ALA A 44 13.24 -15.56 22.51
N LYS A 45 13.90 -14.65 21.79
CA LYS A 45 13.55 -13.24 21.75
C LYS A 45 12.23 -12.98 21.02
N GLY A 46 11.99 -13.65 19.89
CA GLY A 46 10.71 -13.57 19.15
C GLY A 46 9.54 -14.00 20.02
N ASP A 47 9.67 -15.14 20.71
CA ASP A 47 8.65 -15.66 21.63
C ASP A 47 8.45 -14.77 22.86
N ALA A 48 9.54 -14.24 23.44
CA ALA A 48 9.47 -13.36 24.60
C ALA A 48 8.67 -12.08 24.30
N ILE A 49 8.95 -11.41 23.18
CA ILE A 49 8.26 -10.16 22.81
C ILE A 49 6.78 -10.40 22.52
N ALA A 50 6.44 -11.48 21.80
CA ALA A 50 5.04 -11.82 21.54
C ALA A 50 4.27 -12.03 22.85
N ASN A 51 4.88 -12.74 23.81
CA ASN A 51 4.29 -12.98 25.12
C ASN A 51 4.22 -11.71 25.98
N GLU A 52 5.23 -10.83 25.92
CA GLU A 52 5.23 -9.55 26.63
C GLU A 52 4.12 -8.62 26.13
N LEU A 53 3.96 -8.48 24.81
CA LEU A 53 2.87 -7.72 24.22
C LEU A 53 1.50 -8.29 24.59
N GLY A 54 1.37 -9.62 24.63
CA GLY A 54 0.13 -10.29 25.04
C GLY A 54 -0.31 -10.06 26.48
N LYS A 55 0.60 -9.59 27.35
CA LYS A 55 0.30 -9.28 28.77
C LYS A 55 -0.22 -7.85 28.96
N ILE A 56 -0.19 -7.01 27.92
CA ILE A 56 -0.67 -5.64 28.01
C ILE A 56 -2.19 -5.65 28.17
N ASP A 57 -2.68 -5.08 29.27
CA ASP A 57 -4.11 -4.83 29.45
C ASP A 57 -4.52 -3.54 28.74
N ALA A 58 -5.14 -3.69 27.58
CA ALA A 58 -5.66 -2.60 26.76
C ALA A 58 -7.06 -2.92 26.22
N LYS A 59 -7.89 -3.60 27.01
CA LYS A 59 -9.24 -4.04 26.60
C LYS A 59 -10.21 -2.92 26.28
N ASP A 60 -9.96 -1.72 26.80
CA ASP A 60 -10.79 -0.54 26.53
C ASP A 60 -10.56 0.05 25.13
N GLY A 61 -9.56 -0.43 24.39
CA GLY A 61 -9.28 -0.02 23.02
C GLY A 61 -8.80 1.42 22.88
N LYS A 62 -8.41 2.09 23.97
CA LYS A 62 -8.01 3.50 23.92
C LYS A 62 -6.58 3.67 23.41
N CYS A 63 -6.36 4.75 22.67
CA CYS A 63 -5.06 5.08 22.10
C CYS A 63 -3.97 5.13 23.17
N GLU A 64 -4.24 5.74 24.32
CA GLU A 64 -3.28 5.93 25.41
C GLU A 64 -2.88 4.61 26.07
N ALA A 65 -3.85 3.73 26.34
CA ALA A 65 -3.60 2.43 26.96
C ALA A 65 -2.76 1.53 26.04
N ILE A 66 -3.15 1.44 24.77
CA ILE A 66 -2.44 0.66 23.74
C ILE A 66 -1.02 1.22 23.56
N ALA A 67 -0.89 2.53 23.38
CA ALA A 67 0.40 3.15 23.12
C ALA A 67 1.37 3.03 24.30
N LYS A 68 0.88 3.22 25.53
CA LYS A 68 1.70 3.09 26.75
C LYS A 68 2.33 1.70 26.83
N GLY A 69 1.51 0.64 26.69
CA GLY A 69 1.99 -0.74 26.74
C GLY A 69 2.96 -1.05 25.59
N PHE A 70 2.59 -0.69 24.36
CA PHE A 70 3.44 -0.94 23.19
C PHE A 70 4.80 -0.23 23.29
N ILE A 71 4.82 1.05 23.64
CA ILE A 71 6.05 1.85 23.75
C ILE A 71 6.96 1.27 24.84
N GLN A 72 6.40 0.81 25.97
CA GLN A 72 7.18 0.17 27.02
C GLN A 72 7.91 -1.08 26.51
N VAL A 73 7.20 -1.98 25.83
CA VAL A 73 7.81 -3.20 25.27
C VAL A 73 8.80 -2.87 24.15
N ASN A 74 8.47 -1.91 23.28
CA ASN A 74 9.36 -1.48 22.21
C ASN A 74 10.67 -0.88 22.74
N ASN A 75 10.61 -0.07 23.80
CA ASN A 75 11.80 0.54 24.40
C ASN A 75 12.69 -0.50 25.10
N ALA A 76 12.10 -1.50 25.76
CA ALA A 76 12.83 -2.61 26.36
C ALA A 76 13.51 -3.53 25.31
N ASN A 77 12.99 -3.53 24.07
CA ASN A 77 13.41 -4.42 22.98
C ASN A 77 13.72 -3.62 21.71
N LYS A 78 14.43 -2.50 21.87
CA LYS A 78 14.64 -1.51 20.80
C LYS A 78 15.18 -2.15 19.52
N GLY A 79 14.50 -1.87 18.40
CA GLY A 79 14.85 -2.38 17.06
C GLY A 79 14.39 -3.80 16.75
N VAL A 80 13.95 -4.59 17.74
CA VAL A 80 13.52 -5.98 17.47
C VAL A 80 12.18 -6.02 16.74
N LEU A 81 11.22 -5.17 17.13
CA LEU A 81 9.93 -5.07 16.42
C LEU A 81 10.11 -4.56 14.98
N GLU A 82 11.05 -3.63 14.77
CA GLU A 82 11.38 -3.13 13.43
C GLU A 82 11.92 -4.25 12.53
N LYS A 83 12.72 -5.18 13.08
CA LYS A 83 13.20 -6.36 12.35
C LYS A 83 12.10 -7.37 12.07
N ILE A 84 11.28 -7.75 13.06
CA ILE A 84 10.19 -8.72 12.90
C ILE A 84 9.17 -8.24 11.85
N TYR A 85 8.85 -6.94 11.85
CA TYR A 85 7.90 -6.32 10.92
C TYR A 85 8.56 -5.73 9.66
N LEU A 86 9.81 -6.10 9.37
CA LEU A 86 10.51 -5.81 8.11
C LEU A 86 10.66 -4.31 7.80
N LEU A 87 10.73 -3.48 8.85
CA LEU A 87 10.95 -2.04 8.76
C LEU A 87 12.43 -1.68 8.88
N ASP A 88 13.22 -2.52 9.56
CA ASP A 88 14.68 -2.42 9.56
C ASP A 88 15.23 -2.44 8.12
N SER A 89 16.08 -1.48 7.77
CA SER A 89 16.52 -1.31 6.39
C SER A 89 17.35 -2.48 5.88
N SER A 90 18.18 -3.10 6.73
CA SER A 90 19.05 -4.20 6.32
C SER A 90 18.24 -5.46 6.06
N VAL A 91 17.29 -5.79 6.95
CA VAL A 91 16.35 -6.91 6.79
C VAL A 91 15.49 -6.69 5.54
N ARG A 92 14.85 -5.53 5.43
CA ARG A 92 13.94 -5.21 4.32
C ARG A 92 14.65 -5.30 2.96
N ASP A 93 15.83 -4.70 2.85
CA ASP A 93 16.55 -4.63 1.58
C ASP A 93 17.13 -6.00 1.19
N ALA A 94 17.51 -6.85 2.16
CA ALA A 94 17.89 -8.24 1.91
C ALA A 94 16.71 -9.07 1.38
N ILE A 95 15.53 -8.93 1.97
CA ILE A 95 14.31 -9.61 1.52
C ILE A 95 13.96 -9.19 0.09
N TYR A 96 14.02 -7.90 -0.25
CA TYR A 96 13.77 -7.43 -1.62
C TYR A 96 14.73 -8.04 -2.64
N LYS A 97 16.02 -8.15 -2.31
CA LYS A 97 17.02 -8.76 -3.21
C LYS A 97 16.74 -10.25 -3.48
N LYS A 98 16.27 -10.97 -2.46
CA LYS A 98 15.95 -12.41 -2.59
C LYS A 98 14.59 -12.67 -3.25
N ASN A 99 13.68 -11.69 -3.21
CA ASN A 99 12.29 -11.85 -3.63
C ASN A 99 11.89 -10.80 -4.69
N PRO A 100 12.32 -10.98 -5.96
CA PRO A 100 12.03 -10.02 -7.04
C PRO A 100 10.52 -9.88 -7.34
N GLN A 101 9.69 -10.81 -6.89
CA GLN A 101 8.23 -10.75 -6.95
C GLN A 101 7.60 -9.77 -5.95
N ILE A 102 8.37 -9.20 -5.03
CA ILE A 102 7.91 -8.16 -4.10
C ILE A 102 8.39 -6.80 -4.61
N LYS A 103 7.48 -5.84 -4.78
CA LYS A 103 7.84 -4.48 -5.21
C LYS A 103 8.78 -3.81 -4.19
N PRO A 104 10.04 -3.49 -4.54
CA PRO A 104 10.92 -2.72 -3.68
C PRO A 104 10.56 -1.22 -3.67
N LYS A 105 11.22 -0.47 -2.79
CA LYS A 105 11.26 1.00 -2.89
C LYS A 105 12.08 1.42 -4.12
N GLY A 106 11.70 2.53 -4.75
CA GLY A 106 12.42 3.12 -5.90
C GLY A 106 11.88 2.72 -7.27
N ILE A 107 10.89 1.81 -7.33
CA ILE A 107 10.12 1.51 -8.55
C ILE A 107 8.64 1.74 -8.28
N SER A 108 7.95 2.35 -9.24
CA SER A 108 6.51 2.59 -9.14
C SER A 108 5.73 1.27 -9.17
N ILE A 109 4.53 1.24 -8.60
CA ILE A 109 3.67 0.04 -8.65
C ILE A 109 3.24 -0.30 -10.08
N PHE A 110 3.00 0.73 -10.91
CA PHE A 110 2.59 0.55 -12.30
C PHE A 110 3.76 0.04 -13.15
N ARG A 111 4.98 0.54 -12.94
CA ARG A 111 6.17 0.02 -13.61
C ARG A 111 6.49 -1.41 -13.17
N PHE A 112 6.40 -1.69 -11.86
CA PHE A 112 6.60 -3.03 -11.32
C PHE A 112 5.62 -4.07 -11.89
N CYS A 113 4.33 -3.71 -12.00
CA CYS A 113 3.34 -4.57 -12.64
C CYS A 113 3.53 -4.62 -14.16
N GLY A 114 3.83 -3.50 -14.80
CA GLY A 114 4.05 -3.39 -16.25
C GLY A 114 5.14 -4.35 -16.74
N LYS A 115 6.29 -4.37 -16.07
CA LYS A 115 7.43 -5.26 -16.39
C LYS A 115 7.11 -6.76 -16.30
N GLN A 116 6.03 -7.15 -15.64
CA GLN A 116 5.62 -8.56 -15.54
C GLN A 116 4.74 -9.01 -16.71
N PHE A 117 4.09 -8.08 -17.41
CA PHE A 117 3.08 -8.40 -18.42
C PHE A 117 3.38 -7.82 -19.79
N TYR A 118 4.18 -6.75 -19.85
CA TYR A 118 4.46 -6.02 -21.06
C TYR A 118 5.96 -5.93 -21.38
N GLN A 119 6.27 -5.86 -22.68
CA GLN A 119 7.57 -5.46 -23.18
C GLN A 119 7.67 -3.92 -23.23
N ASP A 120 8.85 -3.40 -22.92
CA ASP A 120 9.10 -1.95 -23.00
C ASP A 120 8.86 -1.43 -24.43
N GLY A 121 8.12 -0.33 -24.55
CA GLY A 121 7.79 0.30 -25.82
C GLY A 121 6.76 -0.43 -26.69
N GLU A 122 6.17 -1.54 -26.23
CA GLU A 122 5.11 -2.19 -27.00
C GLU A 122 3.84 -1.30 -27.02
N ALA A 123 3.16 -1.26 -28.16
CA ALA A 123 2.04 -0.33 -28.38
C ALA A 123 0.93 -0.43 -27.32
N ALA A 124 0.57 -1.65 -26.91
CA ALA A 124 -0.43 -1.86 -25.85
C ALA A 124 0.01 -1.25 -24.51
N TYR A 125 1.30 -1.35 -24.16
CA TYR A 125 1.80 -0.77 -22.93
C TYR A 125 1.87 0.76 -23.00
N CYS A 126 2.28 1.32 -24.14
CA CYS A 126 2.26 2.76 -24.34
C CYS A 126 0.84 3.34 -24.34
N ASN A 127 -0.17 2.57 -24.79
CA ASN A 127 -1.57 2.95 -24.63
C ASN A 127 -1.97 2.99 -23.14
N VAL A 128 -1.56 2.01 -22.33
CA VAL A 128 -1.78 2.05 -20.87
C VAL A 128 -1.10 3.25 -20.23
N ARG A 129 0.15 3.58 -20.61
CA ARG A 129 0.85 4.76 -20.09
C ARG A 129 0.11 6.06 -20.42
N LYS A 130 -0.32 6.19 -21.67
CA LYS A 130 -0.95 7.41 -22.19
C LYS A 130 -2.38 7.63 -21.71
N HIS A 131 -3.16 6.56 -21.61
CA HIS A 131 -4.61 6.63 -21.40
C HIS A 131 -5.07 5.95 -20.11
N GLY A 132 -4.17 5.30 -19.36
CA GLY A 132 -4.51 4.54 -18.16
C GLY A 132 -5.29 3.27 -18.41
N PHE A 133 -5.63 2.94 -19.66
CA PHE A 133 -6.48 1.80 -19.97
C PHE A 133 -6.05 1.14 -21.29
N SER A 134 -6.29 -0.16 -21.39
CA SER A 134 -6.10 -0.93 -22.62
C SER A 134 -7.12 -2.07 -22.69
N ASP A 135 -7.64 -2.31 -23.89
CA ASP A 135 -8.51 -3.45 -24.18
C ASP A 135 -7.73 -4.76 -24.42
N ASP A 136 -6.39 -4.69 -24.43
CA ASP A 136 -5.57 -5.87 -24.67
C ASP A 136 -5.71 -6.91 -23.54
N PRO A 137 -5.63 -8.22 -23.83
CA PRO A 137 -5.83 -9.26 -22.82
C PRO A 137 -4.86 -9.23 -21.63
N LYS A 138 -3.65 -8.69 -21.80
CA LYS A 138 -2.66 -8.57 -20.71
C LYS A 138 -3.15 -7.56 -19.66
N PHE A 139 -3.99 -6.60 -20.05
CA PHE A 139 -4.48 -5.56 -19.16
C PHE A 139 -5.31 -6.12 -17.99
N ILE A 140 -5.97 -7.27 -18.16
CA ILE A 140 -6.68 -7.95 -17.06
C ILE A 140 -5.71 -8.29 -15.92
N LYS A 141 -4.55 -8.85 -16.26
CA LYS A 141 -3.51 -9.19 -15.26
C LYS A 141 -2.83 -7.94 -14.71
N HIS A 142 -2.51 -6.98 -15.57
CA HIS A 142 -1.87 -5.73 -15.18
C HIS A 142 -2.73 -4.90 -14.23
N SER A 143 -4.00 -4.63 -14.58
CA SER A 143 -4.95 -3.91 -13.73
C SER A 143 -5.26 -4.65 -12.42
N ASN A 144 -5.27 -5.99 -12.41
CA ASN A 144 -5.38 -6.73 -11.15
C ASN A 144 -4.14 -6.51 -10.25
N CYS A 145 -2.94 -6.54 -10.82
CA CYS A 145 -1.71 -6.26 -10.09
C CYS A 145 -1.69 -4.83 -9.53
N THR A 146 -2.01 -3.81 -10.35
CA THR A 146 -1.97 -2.41 -9.92
C THR A 146 -3.11 -2.06 -8.96
N THR A 147 -4.35 -2.46 -9.23
CA THR A 147 -5.50 -2.20 -8.34
C THR A 147 -5.28 -2.77 -6.94
N ARG A 148 -4.72 -3.98 -6.84
CA ARG A 148 -4.32 -4.57 -5.55
C ARG A 148 -3.10 -3.89 -4.96
N GLY A 149 -2.11 -3.55 -5.79
CA GLY A 149 -0.91 -2.82 -5.38
C GLY A 149 -1.20 -1.44 -4.79
N MET A 150 -2.24 -0.76 -5.29
CA MET A 150 -2.74 0.51 -4.76
C MET A 150 -3.65 0.35 -3.54
N ARG A 151 -4.03 -0.88 -3.19
CA ARG A 151 -5.03 -1.24 -2.17
C ARG A 151 -6.45 -0.77 -2.48
N TRP A 152 -6.73 -0.36 -3.71
CA TRP A 152 -8.11 -0.16 -4.18
C TRP A 152 -8.90 -1.48 -4.20
N MET A 153 -8.19 -2.61 -4.35
CA MET A 153 -8.73 -3.94 -4.07
C MET A 153 -7.94 -4.58 -2.94
N LYS A 154 -8.64 -5.06 -1.91
CA LYS A 154 -8.08 -5.73 -0.74
C LYS A 154 -7.55 -7.12 -1.09
N LYS A 155 -6.81 -7.75 -0.17
CA LYS A 155 -6.30 -9.11 -0.34
C LYS A 155 -7.42 -10.12 -0.66
N ASN A 156 -8.57 -10.01 0.00
CA ASN A 156 -9.75 -10.85 -0.22
C ASN A 156 -10.47 -10.60 -1.58
N GLY A 157 -10.01 -9.63 -2.39
CA GLY A 157 -10.59 -9.35 -3.71
C GLY A 157 -11.79 -8.39 -3.71
N GLU A 158 -12.16 -7.86 -2.55
CA GLU A 158 -13.18 -6.81 -2.45
C GLU A 158 -12.57 -5.43 -2.73
N ILE A 159 -13.37 -4.53 -3.29
CA ILE A 159 -12.99 -3.12 -3.45
C ILE A 159 -12.98 -2.41 -2.10
N ASP A 160 -12.01 -1.51 -1.93
CA ASP A 160 -11.90 -0.57 -0.83
C ASP A 160 -12.23 0.84 -1.33
N GLU A 161 -13.49 1.26 -1.15
CA GLU A 161 -13.97 2.59 -1.50
C GLU A 161 -13.12 3.68 -0.84
N SER A 162 -12.76 3.51 0.44
CA SER A 162 -11.99 4.50 1.19
C SER A 162 -10.57 4.71 0.63
N ALA A 163 -9.95 3.65 0.09
CA ALA A 163 -8.64 3.75 -0.57
C ALA A 163 -8.71 4.55 -1.89
N ILE A 164 -9.81 4.42 -2.64
CA ILE A 164 -10.07 5.18 -3.86
C ILE A 164 -10.28 6.66 -3.51
N LEU A 165 -11.15 6.96 -2.55
CA LEU A 165 -11.44 8.33 -2.11
C LEU A 165 -10.20 9.04 -1.56
N ARG A 166 -9.38 8.35 -0.76
CA ARG A 166 -8.08 8.87 -0.31
C ARG A 166 -7.23 9.37 -1.48
N SER A 167 -7.25 8.65 -2.60
CA SER A 167 -6.46 8.98 -3.79
C SER A 167 -6.99 10.24 -4.52
N LEU A 168 -8.30 10.47 -4.51
CA LEU A 168 -8.93 11.70 -4.99
C LEU A 168 -8.57 12.90 -4.11
N HIS A 169 -8.74 12.76 -2.80
CA HIS A 169 -8.44 13.83 -1.84
C HIS A 169 -6.95 14.20 -1.86
N GLU A 170 -6.07 13.24 -2.17
CA GLU A 170 -4.64 13.44 -2.34
C GLU A 170 -4.26 14.39 -3.49
N VAL A 171 -5.12 14.54 -4.49
CA VAL A 171 -4.95 15.51 -5.59
C VAL A 171 -5.91 16.72 -5.46
N ASN A 172 -6.38 16.96 -4.23
CA ASN A 172 -7.31 18.02 -3.84
C ASN A 172 -8.67 17.96 -4.55
N GLU A 173 -9.14 16.78 -4.97
CA GLU A 173 -10.49 16.61 -5.52
C GLU A 173 -11.44 16.12 -4.42
N ASN A 174 -12.43 16.93 -4.02
CA ASN A 174 -13.35 16.62 -2.92
C ASN A 174 -14.81 16.44 -3.37
N GLY A 175 -15.11 16.57 -4.67
CA GLY A 175 -16.47 16.62 -5.20
C GLY A 175 -16.90 15.39 -5.99
N LYS A 176 -16.25 14.24 -5.78
CA LYS A 176 -16.47 13.01 -6.58
C LYS A 176 -16.72 11.75 -5.75
N ASP A 177 -16.89 11.88 -4.44
CA ASP A 177 -17.07 10.74 -3.55
C ASP A 177 -18.33 9.92 -3.94
N ASP A 178 -19.47 10.59 -4.13
CA ASP A 178 -20.71 9.93 -4.58
C ASP A 178 -20.62 9.36 -6.00
N VAL A 179 -19.78 9.95 -6.86
CA VAL A 179 -19.55 9.45 -8.23
C VAL A 179 -18.83 8.11 -8.16
N VAL A 180 -17.77 8.01 -7.35
CA VAL A 180 -17.05 6.74 -7.12
C VAL A 180 -18.00 5.70 -6.55
N LYS A 181 -18.76 6.04 -5.50
CA LYS A 181 -19.71 5.12 -4.88
C LYS A 181 -20.73 4.58 -5.90
N LYS A 182 -21.31 5.45 -6.73
CA LYS A 182 -22.25 5.05 -7.79
C LYS A 182 -21.58 4.17 -8.86
N SER A 183 -20.36 4.49 -9.27
CA SER A 183 -19.58 3.66 -10.21
C SER A 183 -19.37 2.26 -9.66
N LEU A 184 -19.06 2.12 -8.36
CA LEU A 184 -18.86 0.81 -7.73
C LEU A 184 -20.16 0.02 -7.61
N GLN A 185 -21.25 0.68 -7.19
CA GLN A 185 -22.57 0.04 -7.01
C GLN A 185 -23.14 -0.52 -8.32
N ASN A 186 -22.94 0.20 -9.42
CA ASN A 186 -23.49 -0.18 -10.73
C ASN A 186 -22.53 -1.05 -11.55
N CYS A 187 -21.36 -1.41 -11.01
CA CYS A 187 -20.35 -2.14 -11.76
C CYS A 187 -20.68 -3.64 -11.85
N ASN A 188 -20.90 -4.13 -13.06
CA ASN A 188 -21.13 -5.55 -13.34
C ASN A 188 -19.79 -6.29 -13.51
N ALA A 189 -19.02 -6.40 -12.42
CA ALA A 189 -17.71 -7.05 -12.43
C ALA A 189 -17.82 -8.58 -12.42
N LYS A 190 -17.10 -9.25 -13.32
CA LYS A 190 -16.98 -10.73 -13.33
C LYS A 190 -15.76 -11.14 -12.51
N ASP A 191 -15.81 -12.27 -11.81
CA ASP A 191 -14.69 -12.68 -10.93
C ASP A 191 -13.36 -12.86 -11.69
N GLU A 192 -13.41 -13.34 -12.95
CA GLU A 192 -12.25 -13.51 -13.84
C GLU A 192 -11.53 -12.20 -14.18
N SER A 193 -12.27 -11.10 -14.27
CA SER A 193 -11.78 -9.76 -14.66
C SER A 193 -12.08 -8.69 -13.60
N LYS A 194 -12.35 -9.10 -12.36
CA LYS A 194 -12.99 -8.26 -11.33
C LYS A 194 -12.31 -6.92 -11.13
N ALA A 195 -10.98 -6.95 -10.99
CA ALA A 195 -10.19 -5.74 -10.80
C ALA A 195 -10.23 -4.83 -12.03
N ARG A 196 -10.14 -5.40 -13.23
CA ARG A 196 -10.23 -4.65 -14.50
C ARG A 196 -11.59 -3.99 -14.63
N ASP A 197 -12.66 -4.72 -14.37
CA ASP A 197 -14.02 -4.24 -14.55
C ASP A 197 -14.32 -3.08 -13.58
N TYR A 198 -13.99 -3.23 -12.28
CA TYR A 198 -14.10 -2.12 -11.33
C TYR A 198 -13.22 -0.94 -11.70
N TYR A 199 -11.98 -1.18 -12.14
CA TYR A 199 -11.08 -0.14 -12.61
C TYR A 199 -11.72 0.66 -13.76
N LYS A 200 -12.32 -0.03 -14.74
CA LYS A 200 -13.01 0.61 -15.86
C LYS A 200 -14.26 1.37 -15.43
N CYS A 201 -15.06 0.83 -14.51
CA CYS A 201 -16.22 1.54 -13.95
C CYS A 201 -15.82 2.85 -13.23
N ILE A 202 -14.69 2.87 -12.52
CA ILE A 202 -14.16 4.07 -11.89
C ILE A 202 -13.61 5.03 -12.94
N TYR A 203 -12.85 4.52 -13.92
CA TYR A 203 -12.34 5.28 -15.06
C TYR A 203 -13.45 6.03 -15.79
N ASP A 204 -14.54 5.32 -16.14
CA ASP A 204 -15.67 5.89 -16.85
C ASP A 204 -16.45 6.90 -16.01
N GLY A 205 -16.58 6.65 -14.70
CA GLY A 205 -17.27 7.56 -13.79
C GLY A 205 -16.53 8.88 -13.56
N LEU A 206 -15.20 8.82 -13.43
CA LEU A 206 -14.37 10.01 -13.20
C LEU A 206 -13.98 10.73 -14.50
N GLY A 207 -14.00 10.03 -15.62
CA GLY A 207 -13.42 10.47 -16.88
C GLY A 207 -11.88 10.40 -16.88
N GLU A 208 -11.31 10.20 -18.08
CA GLU A 208 -9.88 9.99 -18.30
C GLU A 208 -9.00 11.03 -17.59
N GLN A 209 -9.31 12.32 -17.75
CA GLN A 209 -8.46 13.39 -17.24
C GLN A 209 -8.31 13.36 -15.71
N LEU A 210 -9.41 13.20 -14.99
CA LEU A 210 -9.36 13.14 -13.53
C LEU A 210 -8.79 11.81 -13.06
N PHE A 211 -9.17 10.71 -13.72
CA PHE A 211 -8.64 9.39 -13.40
C PHE A 211 -7.11 9.34 -13.54
N MET A 212 -6.58 9.81 -14.67
CA MET A 212 -5.13 9.88 -14.91
C MET A 212 -4.43 10.80 -13.92
N LYS A 213 -4.98 11.99 -13.63
CA LYS A 213 -4.45 12.88 -12.60
C LYS A 213 -4.29 12.17 -11.24
N VAL A 214 -5.28 11.37 -10.85
CA VAL A 214 -5.23 10.56 -9.61
C VAL A 214 -4.15 9.49 -9.72
N LEU A 215 -4.14 8.72 -10.81
CA LEU A 215 -3.22 7.62 -11.01
C LEU A 215 -1.76 8.04 -11.08
N ASP A 216 -1.46 9.11 -11.82
CA ASP A 216 -0.13 9.68 -11.94
C ASP A 216 0.43 10.04 -10.55
N TYR A 217 -0.41 10.66 -9.71
CA TYR A 217 0.03 11.02 -8.37
C TYR A 217 0.17 9.81 -7.45
N ILE A 218 -0.66 8.77 -7.59
CA ILE A 218 -0.44 7.49 -6.90
C ILE A 218 0.89 6.88 -7.34
N GLU A 219 1.17 6.88 -8.64
CA GLU A 219 2.36 6.28 -9.23
C GLU A 219 3.63 6.87 -8.63
N VAL A 220 3.75 8.20 -8.66
CA VAL A 220 4.90 8.92 -8.08
C VAL A 220 5.09 8.59 -6.60
N ARG A 221 4.00 8.53 -5.82
CA ARG A 221 4.08 8.24 -4.39
C ARG A 221 4.36 6.77 -4.10
N SER A 222 4.13 5.88 -5.06
CA SER A 222 4.32 4.45 -4.88
C SER A 222 5.80 4.02 -4.90
N GLU A 223 6.69 4.84 -5.46
CA GLU A 223 8.13 4.62 -5.40
C GLU A 223 8.66 4.68 -3.96
N ASN A 224 8.08 5.55 -3.13
CA ASN A 224 8.42 5.70 -1.73
C ASN A 224 7.18 6.10 -0.90
N TYR A 225 6.61 5.18 -0.14
CA TYR A 225 5.37 5.42 0.59
C TYR A 225 5.45 6.52 1.66
N SER A 226 6.64 6.96 2.07
CA SER A 226 6.83 8.12 2.94
C SER A 226 6.84 9.46 2.20
N TYR A 227 6.53 9.50 0.89
CA TYR A 227 6.64 10.69 0.03
C TYR A 227 5.98 11.93 0.64
N ARG A 228 4.71 11.85 1.04
CA ARG A 228 3.96 13.00 1.58
C ARG A 228 4.28 13.34 3.04
N LEU A 229 5.05 12.49 3.74
CA LEU A 229 5.48 12.75 5.11
C LEU A 229 6.69 13.70 5.17
N ARG A 230 7.29 14.01 4.02
CA ARG A 230 8.39 14.98 3.90
C ARG A 230 7.84 16.33 3.50
N GLU A 231 8.34 17.40 4.13
CA GLU A 231 7.86 18.76 3.93
C GLU A 231 7.86 19.18 2.44
N ALA A 232 8.99 18.99 1.76
CA ALA A 232 9.19 19.35 0.35
C ALA A 232 8.24 18.64 -0.63
N THR A 233 7.65 17.52 -0.25
CA THR A 233 6.78 16.68 -1.10
C THR A 233 5.41 16.42 -0.47
N SER A 234 5.05 17.22 0.55
CA SER A 234 3.80 17.07 1.32
C SER A 234 2.55 17.53 0.55
N LYS A 235 2.73 18.51 -0.33
CA LYS A 235 1.68 19.12 -1.15
C LYS A 235 1.70 18.57 -2.57
N TYR A 236 0.51 18.42 -3.15
CA TYR A 236 0.35 18.11 -4.56
C TYR A 236 0.71 19.33 -5.41
N ASP A 237 1.52 19.13 -6.45
CA ASP A 237 1.92 20.16 -7.42
C ASP A 237 1.72 19.62 -8.85
N ALA A 238 0.67 20.10 -9.51
CA ALA A 238 0.32 19.67 -10.87
C ALA A 238 1.40 20.01 -11.91
N ASN A 239 2.18 21.08 -11.70
CA ASN A 239 3.23 21.46 -12.63
C ASN A 239 4.42 20.49 -12.52
N ALA A 240 4.80 20.14 -11.29
CA ALA A 240 5.84 19.13 -11.05
C ALA A 240 5.43 17.72 -11.50
N MET A 241 4.13 17.41 -11.53
CA MET A 241 3.66 16.10 -12.00
C MET A 241 3.95 15.84 -13.47
N ARG A 242 3.89 16.86 -14.34
CA ARG A 242 4.12 16.69 -15.79
C ARG A 242 5.49 16.07 -16.10
N SER A 243 6.55 16.59 -15.48
CA SER A 243 7.90 16.08 -15.70
C SER A 243 8.12 14.71 -15.06
N LYS A 244 7.47 14.42 -13.93
CA LYS A 244 7.53 13.10 -13.28
C LYS A 244 6.87 12.02 -14.13
N VAL A 245 5.68 12.29 -14.68
CA VAL A 245 4.96 11.37 -15.57
C VAL A 245 5.78 11.12 -16.84
N GLN A 246 6.32 12.18 -17.46
CA GLN A 246 7.19 12.04 -18.63
C GLN A 246 8.43 11.16 -18.36
N SER A 247 9.03 11.27 -17.18
CA SER A 247 10.14 10.42 -16.78
C SER A 247 9.73 8.95 -16.63
N LEU A 248 8.53 8.68 -16.11
CA LEU A 248 7.98 7.32 -15.96
C LEU A 248 7.63 6.70 -17.30
N ASP A 249 7.13 7.50 -18.24
CA ASP A 249 6.89 7.06 -19.62
C ASP A 249 8.20 6.67 -20.29
N THR A 250 9.22 7.52 -20.17
CA THR A 250 10.57 7.25 -20.69
C THR A 250 11.15 5.96 -20.10
N GLU A 251 10.94 5.69 -18.80
CA GLU A 251 11.37 4.45 -18.14
C GLU A 251 10.69 3.20 -18.75
N ALA A 252 9.45 3.35 -19.21
CA ALA A 252 8.69 2.32 -19.92
C ALA A 252 9.01 2.23 -21.43
N LYS A 253 9.89 3.11 -21.94
CA LYS A 253 10.19 3.32 -23.38
C LYS A 253 8.96 3.71 -24.19
N CYS A 254 8.08 4.47 -23.54
CA CYS A 254 7.04 5.28 -24.14
C CYS A 254 7.43 6.77 -23.93
#